data_AF-A0A928IZ00-F1
#
_entry.id   AF-A0A928IZ00-F1
#
_cell.length_a   1.000
_cell.length_b   1.000
_cell.length_c   1.000
_cell.angle_alpha   90.00
_cell.angle_beta   90.00
_cell.angle_gamma   90.00
#
_symmetry.space_group_name_H-M   'P 1'
#
loop_
_entity.id
_entity.type
_entity.pdbx_description
1 polymer ?
#
loop_
_entity_poly.entity_id
_entity_poly.type
_entity_poly.pdbx_seq_one_letter_code
_entity_poly.pdbx_strand_id
1 'polypeptide(L)'
;MKKGVLLYTCYNSYNNTKYYVPTDNELKSLLNTTDEILFIPIVTYNRFTDKNGNDYTVMSKDVVDSLTPDMVGDPTRYETIKSEYHATAAPRIAANYHIKDYINDANAMAERIVAINPDAKLWFSVPSAESLHALTHLYADAWADTVELVKNTVSEAIWNNNVKGVYYAGEDIVTSGYTKFDTSVPEKDFDNPIVYSMRKVSEKVHSFGKEMLWIPYYHEAASSSDNLGYVANLTDIFDTVIIQPSFFFNAARVDEIGIISNCVRKQAVVDINGEIIGGKKVSKTEIGFEMEIDSQFFDKEGYPERYYAYENGFGEFVGKYPTAYYAGAPETVLKLTDLMSKFFNKNN
;
A
#
# COMPACT_ATOMS: atom_id res chain seq x y z
N MET A 1 -5.15 -6.49 11.20
CA MET A 1 -4.28 -5.42 11.71
C MET A 1 -5.01 -4.56 12.72
N LYS A 2 -4.41 -4.03 13.79
CA LYS A 2 -5.12 -3.12 14.74
C LYS A 2 -4.32 -1.92 15.23
N LYS A 3 -2.99 -1.96 15.11
CA LYS A 3 -2.08 -0.87 15.49
C LYS A 3 -0.91 -0.81 14.51
N GLY A 4 -1.19 -0.79 13.20
CA GLY A 4 -0.13 -0.84 12.18
C GLY A 4 0.72 0.44 12.14
N VAL A 5 2.00 0.32 11.82
CA VAL A 5 2.85 1.48 11.45
C VAL A 5 3.61 1.14 10.17
N LEU A 6 3.48 2.01 9.18
CA LEU A 6 4.24 1.93 7.94
C LEU A 6 5.65 2.45 8.20
N LEU A 7 6.65 1.68 7.80
CA LEU A 7 8.06 1.99 7.99
C LEU A 7 8.78 1.85 6.66
N TYR A 8 9.25 2.98 6.12
CA TYR A 8 10.10 2.96 4.93
C TYR A 8 11.38 2.17 5.18
N THR A 9 11.73 1.34 4.19
CA THR A 9 12.93 0.50 4.21
C THR A 9 13.63 0.58 2.87
N CYS A 10 14.95 0.34 2.87
CA CYS A 10 15.79 0.38 1.68
C CYS A 10 15.97 1.80 1.10
N TYR A 11 15.68 2.01 -0.18
CA TYR A 11 15.98 3.25 -0.89
C TYR A 11 14.91 4.34 -0.74
N ASN A 12 15.37 5.59 -0.70
CA ASN A 12 14.58 6.81 -0.75
C ASN A 12 14.62 7.39 -2.18
N SER A 13 13.45 7.44 -2.84
CA SER A 13 13.31 7.90 -4.24
C SER A 13 13.60 9.39 -4.43
N TYR A 14 13.47 10.22 -3.39
CA TYR A 14 13.62 11.67 -3.51
C TYR A 14 15.08 12.11 -3.64
N ASN A 15 16.01 11.33 -3.11
CA ASN A 15 17.44 11.68 -3.10
C ASN A 15 18.36 10.51 -3.51
N ASN A 16 17.81 9.37 -3.91
CA ASN A 16 18.53 8.16 -4.31
C ASN A 16 19.50 7.62 -3.24
N THR A 17 19.22 7.84 -1.96
CA THR A 17 20.01 7.29 -0.84
C THR A 17 19.24 6.19 -0.11
N LYS A 18 19.87 5.48 0.84
CA LYS A 18 19.14 4.57 1.73
C LYS A 18 18.47 5.37 2.85
N TYR A 19 17.28 4.93 3.26
CA TYR A 19 16.61 5.44 4.44
C TYR A 19 17.45 5.23 5.70
N TYR A 20 17.20 6.09 6.68
CA TYR A 20 17.70 5.92 8.03
C TYR A 20 17.28 4.56 8.60
N VAL A 21 18.22 3.89 9.28
CA VAL A 21 17.99 2.60 9.94
C VAL A 21 17.91 2.85 11.45
N PRO A 22 16.73 2.71 12.09
CA PRO A 22 16.57 2.86 13.53
C PRO A 22 17.53 1.97 14.33
N THR A 23 18.02 2.47 15.46
CA THR A 23 18.76 1.70 16.46
C THR A 23 17.83 0.77 17.25
N ASP A 24 18.37 -0.23 17.96
CA ASP A 24 17.54 -1.14 18.76
C ASP A 24 16.76 -0.43 19.88
N ASN A 25 17.29 0.67 20.42
CA ASN A 25 16.59 1.46 21.43
C ASN A 25 15.41 2.23 20.83
N GLU A 26 15.57 2.75 19.63
CA GLU A 26 14.49 3.40 18.89
C GLU A 26 13.42 2.39 18.46
N LEU A 27 13.83 1.20 18.00
CA LEU A 27 12.91 0.10 17.71
C LEU A 27 12.14 -0.32 18.97
N LYS A 28 12.78 -0.40 20.14
CA LYS A 28 12.07 -0.64 21.42
C LYS A 28 11.03 0.44 21.71
N SER A 29 11.35 1.71 21.47
CA SER A 29 10.39 2.82 21.65
C SER A 29 9.18 2.67 20.71
N LEU A 30 9.44 2.38 19.44
CA LEU A 30 8.39 2.11 18.45
C LEU A 30 7.55 0.90 18.84
N LEU A 31 8.17 -0.19 19.28
CA LEU A 31 7.49 -1.44 19.66
C LEU A 31 6.70 -1.35 20.97
N ASN A 32 6.92 -0.31 21.79
CA ASN A 32 6.02 0.03 22.89
C ASN A 32 4.73 0.72 22.42
N THR A 33 4.72 1.23 21.19
CA THR A 33 3.58 1.93 20.58
C THR A 33 2.74 0.97 19.72
N THR A 34 3.41 0.06 19.00
CA THR A 34 2.82 -0.86 18.05
C THR A 34 3.45 -2.25 18.15
N ASP A 35 2.66 -3.29 17.90
CA ASP A 35 3.13 -4.66 17.69
C ASP A 35 3.10 -5.07 16.21
N GLU A 36 2.81 -4.16 15.28
CA GLU A 36 2.52 -4.48 13.88
C GLU A 36 3.18 -3.49 12.91
N ILE A 37 4.18 -3.96 12.16
CA ILE A 37 5.02 -3.13 11.28
C ILE A 37 4.80 -3.53 9.82
N LEU A 38 4.64 -2.54 8.95
CA LEU A 38 4.57 -2.72 7.51
C LEU A 38 5.82 -2.14 6.86
N PHE A 39 6.66 -2.97 6.27
CA PHE A 39 7.84 -2.52 5.55
C PHE A 39 7.46 -2.03 4.18
N ILE A 40 7.57 -0.72 3.92
CA ILE A 40 7.18 -0.14 2.64
C ILE A 40 8.39 0.31 1.83
N PRO A 41 8.45 0.01 0.52
CA PRO A 41 9.36 0.67 -0.41
C PRO A 41 8.71 1.94 -0.98
N ILE A 42 9.54 2.87 -1.46
CA ILE A 42 9.06 4.03 -2.25
C ILE A 42 9.60 4.05 -3.69
N VAL A 43 10.70 3.32 -3.96
CA VAL A 43 11.30 3.31 -5.28
C VAL A 43 10.60 2.32 -6.19
N THR A 44 10.58 2.64 -7.48
CA THR A 44 10.20 1.66 -8.50
C THR A 44 11.36 0.71 -8.76
N TYR A 45 11.15 -0.58 -8.49
CA TYR A 45 12.13 -1.62 -8.82
C TYR A 45 11.97 -2.04 -10.27
N ASN A 46 13.09 -2.13 -10.99
CA ASN A 46 13.12 -2.56 -12.37
C ASN A 46 13.93 -3.85 -12.58
N ARG A 47 14.63 -4.33 -11.55
CA ARG A 47 15.38 -5.59 -11.55
C ARG A 47 14.78 -6.58 -10.53
N PHE A 48 14.54 -7.80 -10.99
CA PHE A 48 13.89 -8.86 -10.22
C PHE A 48 14.65 -10.17 -10.34
N THR A 49 14.47 -11.04 -9.34
CA THR A 49 14.96 -12.41 -9.37
C THR A 49 13.79 -13.34 -9.26
N ASP A 50 13.72 -14.32 -10.15
CA ASP A 50 12.71 -15.37 -10.08
C ASP A 50 13.02 -16.36 -8.96
N LYS A 51 12.09 -17.29 -8.71
CA LYS A 51 12.26 -18.38 -7.76
C LYS A 51 13.45 -19.32 -8.04
N ASN A 52 13.99 -19.30 -9.26
CA ASN A 52 15.13 -20.13 -9.66
C ASN A 52 16.47 -19.39 -9.47
N GLY A 53 16.45 -18.13 -9.01
CA GLY A 53 17.63 -17.31 -8.85
C GLY A 53 18.08 -16.58 -10.11
N ASN A 54 17.27 -16.57 -11.18
CA ASN A 54 17.59 -15.86 -12.41
C ASN A 54 17.20 -14.38 -12.29
N ASP A 55 18.14 -13.49 -12.57
CA ASP A 55 17.90 -12.05 -12.58
C ASP A 55 17.40 -11.56 -13.94
N TYR A 56 16.36 -10.73 -13.94
CA TYR A 56 15.78 -10.14 -15.14
C TYR A 56 15.36 -8.69 -14.93
N THR A 57 15.25 -7.96 -16.05
CA THR A 57 14.72 -6.60 -16.08
C THR A 57 13.22 -6.67 -16.37
N VAL A 58 12.40 -6.12 -15.47
CA VAL A 58 10.92 -6.15 -15.61
C VAL A 58 10.42 -4.83 -16.19
N MET A 59 11.06 -3.72 -15.84
CA MET A 59 10.81 -2.43 -16.48
C MET A 59 11.94 -2.12 -17.44
N SER A 60 11.64 -2.13 -18.74
CA SER A 60 12.56 -1.80 -19.82
C SER A 60 11.90 -0.87 -20.82
N LYS A 61 12.69 -0.30 -21.73
CA LYS A 61 12.15 0.48 -22.85
C LYS A 61 11.23 -0.37 -23.72
N ASP A 62 11.60 -1.62 -24.00
CA ASP A 62 10.81 -2.54 -24.82
C ASP A 62 9.44 -2.84 -24.19
N VAL A 63 9.37 -2.92 -22.86
CA VAL A 63 8.09 -3.07 -22.15
C VAL A 63 7.21 -1.84 -22.35
N VAL A 64 7.77 -0.63 -22.27
CA VAL A 64 7.00 0.59 -22.57
C VAL A 64 6.59 0.65 -24.05
N ASP A 65 7.48 0.24 -24.96
CA ASP A 65 7.23 0.21 -26.39
C ASP A 65 6.14 -0.80 -26.78
N SER A 66 5.92 -1.83 -25.95
CA SER A 66 4.86 -2.84 -26.12
C SER A 66 3.44 -2.32 -25.89
N LEU A 67 3.28 -1.12 -25.31
CA LEU A 67 1.97 -0.48 -25.14
C LEU A 67 1.28 -0.33 -26.50
N THR A 68 0.02 -0.75 -26.57
CA THR A 68 -0.86 -0.62 -27.74
C THR A 68 -2.11 0.21 -27.42
N PRO A 69 -2.80 0.77 -28.44
CA PRO A 69 -4.00 1.61 -28.21
C PRO A 69 -5.16 0.89 -27.51
N ASP A 70 -5.27 -0.43 -27.64
CA ASP A 70 -6.33 -1.23 -27.01
C ASP A 70 -6.07 -1.54 -25.53
N MET A 71 -4.84 -1.35 -25.05
CA MET A 71 -4.46 -1.52 -23.64
C MET A 71 -4.83 -0.30 -22.77
N VAL A 72 -4.99 0.88 -23.36
CA VAL A 72 -5.34 2.09 -22.62
C VAL A 72 -6.85 2.25 -22.44
N GLY A 73 -7.25 2.98 -21.40
CA GLY A 73 -8.65 3.29 -21.13
C GLY A 73 -9.27 4.21 -22.21
N ASP A 74 -8.47 5.12 -22.76
CA ASP A 74 -8.86 6.02 -23.85
C ASP A 74 -7.85 5.96 -25.00
N PRO A 75 -8.16 5.25 -26.10
CA PRO A 75 -7.29 5.13 -27.26
C PRO A 75 -6.90 6.47 -27.90
N THR A 76 -7.67 7.54 -27.72
CA THR A 76 -7.34 8.86 -28.28
C THR A 76 -6.15 9.51 -27.57
N ARG A 77 -5.85 9.08 -26.34
CA ARG A 77 -4.71 9.52 -25.53
C ARG A 77 -3.49 8.63 -25.66
N TYR A 78 -3.54 7.56 -26.46
CA TYR A 78 -2.48 6.55 -26.56
C TYR A 78 -1.08 7.16 -26.76
N GLU A 79 -0.90 8.06 -27.73
CA GLU A 79 0.42 8.67 -28.00
C GLU A 79 0.92 9.52 -26.82
N THR A 80 0.02 10.26 -26.16
CA THR A 80 0.33 11.05 -24.98
C THR A 80 0.74 10.15 -23.81
N ILE A 81 -0.04 9.10 -23.53
CA ILE A 81 0.23 8.14 -22.46
C ILE A 81 1.55 7.41 -22.71
N LYS A 82 1.84 6.99 -23.96
CA LYS A 82 3.10 6.35 -24.31
C LYS A 82 4.30 7.27 -24.04
N SER A 83 4.19 8.54 -24.40
CA SER A 83 5.21 9.56 -24.10
C SER A 83 5.42 9.75 -22.59
N GLU A 84 4.32 9.87 -21.82
CA GLU A 84 4.36 9.95 -20.35
C GLU A 84 5.02 8.73 -19.72
N TYR A 85 4.73 7.53 -20.25
CA TYR A 85 5.32 6.28 -19.77
C TYR A 85 6.83 6.23 -20.06
N HIS A 86 7.28 6.68 -21.23
CA HIS A 86 8.72 6.79 -21.49
C HIS A 86 9.41 7.77 -20.54
N ALA A 87 8.81 8.94 -20.31
CA ALA A 87 9.36 9.96 -19.40
C ALA A 87 9.43 9.43 -17.95
N THR A 88 8.40 8.71 -17.52
CA THR A 88 8.31 8.09 -16.19
C THR A 88 9.32 6.95 -16.03
N ALA A 89 9.41 6.06 -17.02
CA ALA A 89 10.24 4.85 -16.94
C ALA A 89 11.73 5.16 -17.06
N ALA A 90 12.15 6.15 -17.87
CA ALA A 90 13.55 6.43 -18.15
C ALA A 90 14.45 6.60 -16.89
N PRO A 91 14.13 7.49 -15.92
CA PRO A 91 14.94 7.64 -14.72
C PRO A 91 14.92 6.38 -13.83
N ARG A 92 13.80 5.64 -13.78
CA ARG A 92 13.64 4.41 -13.00
C ARG A 92 14.46 3.26 -13.57
N ILE A 93 14.48 3.15 -14.91
CA ILE A 93 15.33 2.21 -15.64
C ILE A 93 16.80 2.51 -15.34
N ALA A 94 17.20 3.78 -15.39
CA ALA A 94 18.56 4.21 -15.11
C ALA A 94 18.99 3.97 -13.66
N ALA A 95 18.07 4.07 -12.70
CA ALA A 95 18.34 3.82 -11.29
C ALA A 95 18.68 2.34 -11.00
N ASN A 96 18.15 1.41 -11.79
CA ASN A 96 18.51 -0.01 -11.78
C ASN A 96 18.35 -0.68 -10.39
N TYR A 97 17.32 -0.28 -9.65
CA TYR A 97 17.03 -0.82 -8.33
C TYR A 97 16.54 -2.27 -8.39
N HIS A 98 17.10 -3.09 -7.49
CA HIS A 98 16.78 -4.50 -7.42
C HIS A 98 15.87 -4.82 -6.23
N ILE A 99 14.79 -5.55 -6.46
CA ILE A 99 13.83 -5.90 -5.38
C ILE A 99 14.46 -6.67 -4.21
N LYS A 100 15.49 -7.48 -4.48
CA LYS A 100 16.30 -8.18 -3.47
C LYS A 100 16.90 -7.23 -2.44
N ASP A 101 17.28 -6.02 -2.83
CA ASP A 101 17.85 -5.04 -1.90
C ASP A 101 16.84 -4.65 -0.83
N TYR A 102 15.58 -4.44 -1.23
CA TYR A 102 14.49 -4.21 -0.29
C TYR A 102 14.19 -5.41 0.59
N ILE A 103 14.09 -6.60 0.00
CA ILE A 103 13.78 -7.82 0.76
C ILE A 103 14.86 -8.11 1.80
N ASN A 104 16.14 -7.91 1.45
CA ASN A 104 17.26 -8.10 2.37
C ASN A 104 17.25 -7.07 3.50
N ASP A 105 17.06 -5.79 3.18
CA ASP A 105 17.00 -4.72 4.20
C ASP A 105 15.77 -4.90 5.11
N ALA A 106 14.62 -5.27 4.55
CA ALA A 106 13.39 -5.57 5.30
C ALA A 106 13.54 -6.82 6.18
N ASN A 107 14.19 -7.89 5.70
CA ASN A 107 14.47 -9.08 6.52
C ASN A 107 15.42 -8.76 7.68
N ALA A 108 16.49 -7.99 7.43
CA ALA A 108 17.40 -7.58 8.50
C ALA A 108 16.68 -6.74 9.57
N MET A 109 15.73 -5.88 9.16
CA MET A 109 14.87 -5.16 10.09
C MET A 109 13.91 -6.08 10.84
N ALA A 110 13.30 -7.04 10.15
CA ALA A 110 12.40 -8.04 10.73
C ALA A 110 13.07 -8.86 11.82
N GLU A 111 14.29 -9.37 11.58
CA GLU A 111 15.07 -10.13 12.56
C GLU A 111 15.33 -9.31 13.84
N ARG A 112 15.67 -8.02 13.69
CA ARG A 112 15.88 -7.12 14.82
C ARG A 112 14.59 -6.84 15.59
N ILE A 113 13.48 -6.61 14.88
CA ILE A 113 12.17 -6.39 15.49
C ILE A 113 11.74 -7.62 16.29
N VAL A 114 11.82 -8.82 15.71
CA VAL A 114 11.43 -10.07 16.38
C VAL A 114 12.34 -10.40 17.56
N ALA A 115 13.63 -10.07 17.48
CA ALA A 115 14.55 -10.22 18.62
C ALA A 115 14.18 -9.31 19.81
N ILE A 116 13.58 -8.14 19.54
CA ILE A 116 13.12 -7.19 20.58
C ILE A 116 11.72 -7.56 21.09
N ASN A 117 10.80 -7.88 20.19
CA ASN A 117 9.43 -8.27 20.48
C ASN A 117 9.08 -9.54 19.68
N PRO A 118 9.16 -10.74 20.30
CA PRO A 118 8.86 -12.00 19.64
C PRO A 118 7.42 -12.14 19.14
N ASP A 119 6.49 -11.33 19.65
CA ASP A 119 5.07 -11.34 19.26
C ASP A 119 4.76 -10.31 18.15
N ALA A 120 5.77 -9.59 17.65
CA ALA A 120 5.59 -8.61 16.59
C ALA A 120 5.05 -9.24 15.30
N LYS A 121 4.12 -8.54 14.65
CA LYS A 121 3.49 -8.89 13.39
C LYS A 121 4.12 -8.07 12.27
N LEU A 122 4.48 -8.73 11.18
CA LEU A 122 5.23 -8.13 10.09
C LEU A 122 4.47 -8.25 8.77
N TRP A 123 4.47 -7.17 8.01
CA TRP A 123 3.97 -7.14 6.64
C TRP A 123 5.10 -6.74 5.71
N PHE A 124 5.36 -7.58 4.72
CA PHE A 124 6.24 -7.23 3.60
C PHE A 124 5.40 -6.65 2.48
N SER A 125 6.02 -5.92 1.56
CA SER A 125 5.31 -5.28 0.46
C SER A 125 5.74 -5.83 -0.87
N VAL A 126 4.78 -5.88 -1.81
CA VAL A 126 5.11 -5.91 -3.23
C VAL A 126 5.06 -4.48 -3.77
N PRO A 127 6.01 -4.08 -4.63
CA PRO A 127 5.99 -2.76 -5.26
C PRO A 127 4.77 -2.57 -6.17
N SER A 128 4.44 -1.32 -6.48
CA SER A 128 3.52 -0.98 -7.55
C SER A 128 4.25 -0.76 -8.88
N ALA A 129 3.54 -0.85 -10.01
CA ALA A 129 4.03 -0.39 -11.31
C ALA A 129 3.72 1.11 -11.41
N GLU A 130 4.40 1.88 -10.58
CA GLU A 130 4.12 3.31 -10.43
C GLU A 130 4.05 4.00 -11.79
N SER A 131 2.88 4.58 -12.07
CA SER A 131 2.58 5.39 -13.25
C SER A 131 2.70 4.67 -14.61
N LEU A 132 2.82 3.34 -14.65
CA LEU A 132 2.70 2.50 -15.85
C LEU A 132 1.42 1.65 -15.83
N HIS A 133 0.32 2.27 -15.44
CA HIS A 133 -0.96 1.63 -15.12
C HIS A 133 -1.43 0.59 -16.15
N ALA A 134 -1.47 0.92 -17.44
CA ALA A 134 -1.91 0.01 -18.50
C ALA A 134 -1.02 -1.24 -18.67
N LEU A 135 0.26 -1.12 -18.32
CA LEU A 135 1.25 -2.19 -18.42
C LEU A 135 1.39 -3.00 -17.13
N THR A 136 0.62 -2.66 -16.09
CA THR A 136 0.74 -3.26 -14.75
C THR A 136 0.67 -4.80 -14.77
N HIS A 137 -0.16 -5.37 -15.64
CA HIS A 137 -0.30 -6.81 -15.81
C HIS A 137 0.99 -7.53 -16.23
N LEU A 138 1.92 -6.83 -16.90
CA LEU A 138 3.22 -7.39 -17.32
C LEU A 138 4.19 -7.57 -16.14
N TYR A 139 3.92 -6.94 -15.01
CA TYR A 139 4.72 -7.04 -13.78
C TYR A 139 4.13 -8.05 -12.79
N ALA A 140 2.95 -8.60 -13.06
CA ALA A 140 2.19 -9.40 -12.10
C ALA A 140 2.95 -10.65 -11.62
N ASP A 141 3.61 -11.35 -12.54
CA ASP A 141 4.42 -12.53 -12.19
C ASP A 141 5.63 -12.15 -11.31
N ALA A 142 6.28 -11.01 -11.60
CA ALA A 142 7.41 -10.52 -10.82
C ALA A 142 6.99 -10.12 -9.39
N TRP A 143 5.79 -9.56 -9.21
CA TRP A 143 5.26 -9.25 -7.88
C TRP A 143 4.82 -10.51 -7.13
N ALA A 144 4.24 -11.49 -7.80
CA ALA A 144 3.97 -12.78 -7.19
C ALA A 144 5.28 -13.48 -6.76
N ASP A 145 6.32 -13.46 -7.60
CA ASP A 145 7.64 -14.01 -7.28
C ASP A 145 8.31 -13.28 -6.11
N THR A 146 8.03 -11.98 -5.92
CA THR A 146 8.50 -11.22 -4.76
C THR A 146 8.00 -11.82 -3.44
N VAL A 147 6.76 -12.32 -3.39
CA VAL A 147 6.21 -13.00 -2.21
C VAL A 147 6.97 -14.29 -1.90
N GLU A 148 7.30 -15.06 -2.93
CA GLU A 148 8.08 -16.29 -2.80
C GLU A 148 9.52 -16.00 -2.36
N LEU A 149 10.11 -14.93 -2.89
CA LEU A 149 11.43 -14.47 -2.50
C LEU A 149 11.47 -14.01 -1.04
N VAL A 150 10.45 -13.27 -0.55
CA VAL A 150 10.33 -12.94 0.88
C VAL A 150 10.29 -14.22 1.72
N LYS A 151 9.43 -15.18 1.38
CA LYS A 151 9.32 -16.46 2.11
C LYS A 151 10.64 -17.23 2.17
N ASN A 152 11.44 -17.18 1.11
CA ASN A 152 12.70 -17.91 1.02
C ASN A 152 13.88 -17.17 1.69
N THR A 153 13.79 -15.84 1.84
CA THR A 153 14.80 -15.04 2.52
C THR A 153 14.57 -14.98 4.03
N VAL A 154 13.32 -14.85 4.46
CA VAL A 154 12.95 -14.80 5.89
C VAL A 154 13.09 -16.20 6.50
N SER A 155 13.61 -16.27 7.73
CA SER A 155 13.70 -17.56 8.44
C SER A 155 12.33 -18.23 8.59
N GLU A 156 12.27 -19.55 8.53
CA GLU A 156 11.01 -20.31 8.64
C GLU A 156 10.24 -19.98 9.93
N ALA A 157 10.96 -19.75 11.03
CA ALA A 157 10.36 -19.37 12.31
C ALA A 157 9.67 -18.00 12.24
N ILE A 158 10.35 -16.98 11.69
CA ILE A 158 9.77 -15.63 11.52
C ILE A 158 8.63 -15.68 10.51
N TRP A 159 8.79 -16.40 9.40
CA TRP A 159 7.73 -16.56 8.40
C TRP A 159 6.46 -17.13 9.02
N ASN A 160 6.55 -18.22 9.79
CA ASN A 160 5.39 -18.89 10.34
C ASN A 160 4.74 -18.11 11.49
N ASN A 161 5.52 -17.47 12.35
CA ASN A 161 5.02 -16.90 13.61
C ASN A 161 4.80 -15.38 13.56
N ASN A 162 5.54 -14.65 12.73
CA ASN A 162 5.58 -13.19 12.75
C ASN A 162 5.11 -12.56 11.45
N VAL A 163 5.39 -13.17 10.28
CA VAL A 163 4.88 -12.63 9.01
C VAL A 163 3.38 -12.87 8.90
N LYS A 164 2.62 -11.79 8.99
CA LYS A 164 1.16 -11.81 8.95
C LYS A 164 0.66 -11.85 7.51
N GLY A 165 1.32 -11.11 6.63
CA GLY A 165 0.82 -10.91 5.28
C GLY A 165 1.72 -10.09 4.38
N VAL A 166 1.15 -9.70 3.25
CA VAL A 166 1.77 -8.86 2.23
C VAL A 166 0.89 -7.64 1.95
N TYR A 167 1.51 -6.47 1.91
CA TYR A 167 0.91 -5.21 1.48
C TYR A 167 1.15 -4.99 -0.02
N TYR A 168 0.11 -4.62 -0.75
CA TYR A 168 0.22 -4.20 -2.14
C TYR A 168 0.37 -2.67 -2.24
N ALA A 169 1.57 -2.20 -2.59
CA ALA A 169 1.94 -0.78 -2.49
C ALA A 169 1.31 0.15 -3.54
N GLY A 170 0.49 -0.36 -4.46
CA GLY A 170 -0.22 0.49 -5.41
C GLY A 170 -1.46 1.08 -4.76
N GLU A 171 -1.52 2.39 -4.56
CA GLU A 171 -2.53 3.06 -3.73
C GLU A 171 -3.80 3.46 -4.49
N ASP A 172 -3.87 3.21 -5.80
CA ASP A 172 -4.96 3.63 -6.67
C ASP A 172 -5.24 2.65 -7.82
N ILE A 173 -6.48 2.66 -8.31
CA ILE A 173 -6.88 2.05 -9.58
C ILE A 173 -7.22 3.19 -10.55
N VAL A 174 -6.22 3.59 -11.34
CA VAL A 174 -6.27 4.81 -12.17
C VAL A 174 -6.91 4.55 -13.53
N THR A 175 -8.10 5.11 -13.77
CA THR A 175 -8.85 4.94 -15.02
C THR A 175 -8.97 6.20 -15.88
N SER A 176 -8.41 7.33 -15.47
CA SER A 176 -8.46 8.63 -16.17
C SER A 176 -7.74 8.60 -17.53
N GLY A 177 -8.27 7.86 -18.51
CA GLY A 177 -7.67 7.54 -19.81
C GLY A 177 -6.59 6.45 -19.78
N TYR A 178 -6.03 6.13 -18.61
CA TYR A 178 -4.93 5.17 -18.49
C TYR A 178 -5.36 3.72 -18.60
N THR A 179 -6.38 3.30 -17.86
CA THR A 179 -6.87 1.90 -17.85
C THR A 179 -8.38 1.83 -18.00
N LYS A 180 -8.87 0.70 -18.52
CA LYS A 180 -10.31 0.37 -18.53
C LYS A 180 -10.74 -0.12 -17.16
N PHE A 181 -12.03 -0.02 -16.86
CA PHE A 181 -12.61 -0.63 -15.67
C PHE A 181 -14.07 -0.96 -15.95
N ASP A 182 -14.33 -2.22 -16.29
CA ASP A 182 -15.65 -2.73 -16.62
C ASP A 182 -16.29 -3.37 -15.38
N THR A 183 -17.17 -2.61 -14.74
CA THR A 183 -17.91 -2.99 -13.53
C THR A 183 -18.84 -4.19 -13.74
N SER A 184 -19.11 -4.59 -14.99
CA SER A 184 -19.99 -5.71 -15.31
C SER A 184 -19.30 -7.08 -15.31
N VAL A 185 -17.97 -7.12 -15.27
CA VAL A 185 -17.16 -8.37 -15.31
C VAL A 185 -16.16 -8.48 -14.15
N PRO A 186 -16.62 -8.41 -12.88
CA PRO A 186 -15.75 -8.53 -11.71
C PRO A 186 -14.94 -9.85 -11.69
N GLU A 187 -15.47 -10.93 -12.28
CA GLU A 187 -14.79 -12.22 -12.39
C GLU A 187 -13.61 -12.24 -13.38
N LYS A 188 -13.46 -11.17 -14.18
CA LYS A 188 -12.33 -10.93 -15.07
C LYS A 188 -11.52 -9.72 -14.62
N ASP A 189 -11.46 -9.49 -13.31
CA ASP A 189 -10.70 -8.39 -12.73
C ASP A 189 -11.10 -7.02 -13.31
N PHE A 190 -12.40 -6.85 -13.63
CA PHE A 190 -12.95 -5.64 -14.25
C PHE A 190 -12.28 -5.25 -15.58
N ASP A 191 -11.68 -6.20 -16.31
CA ASP A 191 -10.84 -5.93 -17.49
C ASP A 191 -9.74 -4.87 -17.21
N ASN A 192 -9.24 -4.85 -15.96
CA ASN A 192 -8.29 -3.86 -15.49
C ASN A 192 -6.91 -4.50 -15.19
N PRO A 193 -5.82 -4.01 -15.80
CA PRO A 193 -4.49 -4.60 -15.62
C PRO A 193 -3.92 -4.44 -14.21
N ILE A 194 -4.35 -3.42 -13.45
CA ILE A 194 -3.97 -3.24 -12.05
C ILE A 194 -4.65 -4.30 -11.19
N VAL A 195 -5.97 -4.48 -11.35
CA VAL A 195 -6.74 -5.46 -10.57
C VAL A 195 -6.28 -6.89 -10.90
N TYR A 196 -5.98 -7.19 -12.16
CA TYR A 196 -5.38 -8.47 -12.55
C TYR A 196 -4.09 -8.75 -11.78
N SER A 197 -3.24 -7.74 -11.65
CA SER A 197 -1.99 -7.88 -10.92
C SER A 197 -2.20 -8.05 -9.42
N MET A 198 -3.13 -7.29 -8.83
CA MET A 198 -3.56 -7.49 -7.45
C MET A 198 -4.06 -8.92 -7.21
N ARG A 199 -4.90 -9.46 -8.11
CA ARG A 199 -5.40 -10.85 -8.08
C ARG A 199 -4.24 -11.85 -8.10
N LYS A 200 -3.27 -11.68 -8.99
CA LYS A 200 -2.10 -12.58 -9.08
C LYS A 200 -1.27 -12.62 -7.80
N VAL A 201 -1.02 -11.46 -7.20
CA VAL A 201 -0.32 -11.41 -5.91
C VAL A 201 -1.17 -12.04 -4.80
N SER A 202 -2.47 -11.74 -4.77
CA SER A 202 -3.43 -12.31 -3.81
C SER A 202 -3.41 -13.84 -3.80
N GLU A 203 -3.54 -14.45 -4.98
CA GLU A 203 -3.49 -15.91 -5.14
C GLU A 203 -2.20 -16.50 -4.57
N LYS A 204 -1.05 -15.85 -4.81
CA LYS A 204 0.24 -16.30 -4.27
C LYS A 204 0.30 -16.14 -2.75
N VAL A 205 -0.13 -15.01 -2.20
CA VAL A 205 -0.14 -14.72 -0.76
C VAL A 205 -1.02 -15.72 -0.02
N HIS A 206 -2.25 -15.93 -0.50
CA HIS A 206 -3.19 -16.90 0.07
C HIS A 206 -2.71 -18.34 -0.08
N SER A 207 -1.98 -18.68 -1.15
CA SER A 207 -1.37 -20.02 -1.28
C SER A 207 -0.39 -20.37 -0.17
N PHE A 208 0.18 -19.36 0.50
CA PHE A 208 1.03 -19.55 1.67
C PHE A 208 0.28 -19.36 3.01
N GLY A 209 -1.04 -19.25 2.99
CA GLY A 209 -1.86 -19.03 4.19
C GLY A 209 -1.61 -17.68 4.86
N LYS A 210 -1.19 -16.67 4.09
CA LYS A 210 -0.93 -15.30 4.55
C LYS A 210 -2.05 -14.36 4.12
N GLU A 211 -2.14 -13.20 4.76
CA GLU A 211 -3.16 -12.19 4.45
C GLU A 211 -2.64 -11.17 3.42
N MET A 212 -3.53 -10.62 2.61
CA MET A 212 -3.24 -9.53 1.70
C MET A 212 -3.91 -8.23 2.16
N LEU A 213 -3.10 -7.17 2.25
CA LEU A 213 -3.51 -5.83 2.66
C LEU A 213 -3.40 -4.85 1.49
N TRP A 214 -4.35 -3.92 1.45
CA TRP A 214 -4.30 -2.75 0.58
C TRP A 214 -4.60 -1.48 1.38
N ILE A 215 -3.88 -0.40 1.06
CA ILE A 215 -4.04 0.89 1.71
C ILE A 215 -4.27 1.96 0.65
N PRO A 216 -5.47 2.06 0.06
CA PRO A 216 -5.74 3.01 -1.01
C PRO A 216 -6.20 4.38 -0.53
N TYR A 217 -6.00 5.39 -1.36
CA TYR A 217 -6.66 6.68 -1.18
C TYR A 217 -8.15 6.60 -1.48
N TYR A 218 -8.94 7.31 -0.68
CA TYR A 218 -10.29 7.69 -1.08
C TYR A 218 -10.25 9.05 -1.75
N HIS A 219 -10.79 9.19 -2.95
CA HIS A 219 -10.90 10.47 -3.64
C HIS A 219 -12.31 10.65 -4.16
N GLU A 220 -13.09 11.50 -3.49
CA GLU A 220 -14.52 11.73 -3.80
C GLU A 220 -14.73 12.14 -5.27
N ALA A 221 -13.89 13.05 -5.77
CA ALA A 221 -14.03 13.60 -7.12
C ALA A 221 -13.44 12.70 -8.23
N ALA A 222 -12.93 11.52 -7.89
CA ALA A 222 -12.23 10.64 -8.82
C ALA A 222 -12.95 9.29 -8.95
N SER A 223 -12.94 8.75 -10.16
CA SER A 223 -13.40 7.39 -10.43
C SER A 223 -12.61 6.32 -9.65
N SER A 224 -11.47 6.67 -9.07
CA SER A 224 -10.68 5.75 -8.23
C SER A 224 -11.40 5.31 -6.95
N SER A 225 -12.26 6.15 -6.35
CA SER A 225 -13.03 5.75 -5.15
C SER A 225 -14.12 4.72 -5.47
N ASP A 226 -14.79 4.86 -6.62
CA ASP A 226 -15.70 3.84 -7.15
C ASP A 226 -14.96 2.53 -7.43
N ASN A 227 -13.82 2.59 -8.11
CA ASN A 227 -13.02 1.41 -8.43
C ASN A 227 -12.55 0.68 -7.16
N LEU A 228 -12.10 1.44 -6.15
CA LEU A 228 -11.81 0.94 -4.80
C LEU A 228 -13.00 0.18 -4.24
N GLY A 229 -14.19 0.77 -4.28
CA GLY A 229 -15.39 0.13 -3.77
C GLY A 229 -15.77 -1.13 -4.52
N TYR A 230 -15.70 -1.15 -5.85
CA TYR A 230 -15.93 -2.35 -6.64
C TYR A 230 -14.95 -3.47 -6.27
N VAL A 231 -13.65 -3.17 -6.18
CA VAL A 231 -12.64 -4.18 -5.80
C VAL A 231 -12.84 -4.67 -4.37
N ALA A 232 -12.92 -3.77 -3.39
CA ALA A 232 -13.00 -4.12 -1.97
C ALA A 232 -14.33 -4.78 -1.59
N ASN A 233 -15.45 -4.38 -2.20
CA ASN A 233 -16.77 -4.92 -1.84
C ASN A 233 -17.13 -6.19 -2.61
N LEU A 234 -16.67 -6.35 -3.86
CA LEU A 234 -17.13 -7.43 -4.75
C LEU A 234 -16.12 -8.56 -4.97
N THR A 235 -14.84 -8.37 -4.60
CA THR A 235 -13.80 -9.39 -4.80
C THR A 235 -13.22 -9.88 -3.48
N ASP A 236 -12.56 -11.03 -3.49
CA ASP A 236 -11.81 -11.58 -2.37
C ASP A 236 -10.29 -11.34 -2.51
N ILE A 237 -9.88 -10.28 -3.23
CA ILE A 237 -8.45 -9.96 -3.45
C ILE A 237 -7.76 -9.64 -2.12
N PHE A 238 -8.43 -8.85 -1.29
CA PHE A 238 -7.85 -8.34 -0.05
C PHE A 238 -8.59 -8.88 1.15
N ASP A 239 -7.84 -9.32 2.15
CA ASP A 239 -8.38 -9.65 3.47
C ASP A 239 -8.68 -8.37 4.26
N THR A 240 -7.84 -7.34 4.08
CA THR A 240 -7.99 -6.05 4.75
C THR A 240 -7.76 -4.90 3.76
N VAL A 241 -8.61 -3.88 3.85
CA VAL A 241 -8.44 -2.60 3.16
C VAL A 241 -8.46 -1.48 4.20
N ILE A 242 -7.40 -0.67 4.27
CA ILE A 242 -7.28 0.48 5.16
C ILE A 242 -7.33 1.75 4.30
N ILE A 243 -8.36 2.58 4.44
CA ILE A 243 -8.58 3.68 3.51
C ILE A 243 -7.87 4.97 3.99
N GLN A 244 -7.12 5.63 3.11
CA GLN A 244 -6.40 6.88 3.37
C GLN A 244 -7.25 8.12 3.07
N PRO A 245 -7.38 9.10 3.99
CA PRO A 245 -8.18 10.32 3.77
C PRO A 245 -7.46 11.50 3.10
N SER A 246 -6.13 11.49 2.96
CA SER A 246 -5.30 12.55 2.36
C SER A 246 -5.41 13.99 2.95
N PHE A 247 -6.37 14.26 3.83
CA PHE A 247 -6.66 15.58 4.39
C PHE A 247 -5.49 16.20 5.15
N PHE A 248 -4.67 15.39 5.83
CA PHE A 248 -3.47 15.87 6.50
C PHE A 248 -2.57 16.64 5.51
N PHE A 249 -2.37 16.10 4.32
CA PHE A 249 -1.57 16.71 3.25
C PHE A 249 -2.37 17.70 2.38
N ASN A 250 -3.69 17.56 2.33
CA ASN A 250 -4.58 18.40 1.51
C ASN A 250 -5.82 18.87 2.28
N ALA A 251 -5.78 20.10 2.79
CA ALA A 251 -6.88 20.69 3.57
C ALA A 251 -8.24 20.76 2.84
N ALA A 252 -8.30 20.60 1.52
CA ALA A 252 -9.56 20.58 0.79
C ALA A 252 -10.36 19.27 0.98
N ARG A 253 -9.75 18.23 1.56
CA ARG A 253 -10.31 16.87 1.65
C ARG A 253 -10.92 16.51 3.00
N VAL A 254 -11.37 17.49 3.77
CA VAL A 254 -11.88 17.27 5.14
C VAL A 254 -13.05 16.28 5.20
N ASP A 255 -13.91 16.27 4.17
CA ASP A 255 -15.10 15.43 4.11
C ASP A 255 -14.77 13.94 3.97
N GLU A 256 -13.58 13.60 3.44
CA GLU A 256 -13.13 12.21 3.26
C GLU A 256 -13.04 11.46 4.60
N ILE A 257 -12.78 12.14 5.72
CA ILE A 257 -12.79 11.56 7.07
C ILE A 257 -14.18 11.00 7.41
N GLY A 258 -15.24 11.76 7.11
CA GLY A 258 -16.62 11.39 7.39
C GLY A 258 -17.06 10.20 6.53
N ILE A 259 -16.68 10.20 5.26
CA ILE A 259 -16.98 9.13 4.31
C ILE A 259 -16.28 7.83 4.74
N ILE A 260 -14.97 7.88 5.04
CA ILE A 260 -14.22 6.71 5.51
C ILE A 260 -14.78 6.18 6.83
N SER A 261 -15.21 7.06 7.73
CA SER A 261 -15.90 6.64 8.96
C SER A 261 -17.19 5.85 8.66
N ASN A 262 -17.94 6.25 7.65
CA ASN A 262 -19.11 5.49 7.18
C ASN A 262 -18.71 4.15 6.57
N CYS A 263 -17.61 4.10 5.81
CA CYS A 263 -17.07 2.85 5.28
C CYS A 263 -16.76 1.85 6.39
N VAL A 264 -16.08 2.30 7.45
CA VAL A 264 -15.72 1.48 8.62
C VAL A 264 -16.97 1.04 9.39
N ARG A 265 -17.94 1.92 9.66
CA ARG A 265 -19.19 1.54 10.36
C ARG A 265 -19.99 0.49 9.58
N LYS A 266 -20.07 0.63 8.26
CA LYS A 266 -20.81 -0.29 7.38
C LYS A 266 -20.01 -1.54 7.01
N GLN A 267 -18.71 -1.57 7.31
CA GLN A 267 -17.77 -2.58 6.83
C GLN A 267 -17.89 -2.81 5.33
N ALA A 268 -18.02 -1.73 4.56
CA ALA A 268 -18.13 -1.71 3.11
C ALA A 268 -17.67 -0.33 2.61
N VAL A 269 -17.01 -0.25 1.46
CA VAL A 269 -16.72 1.05 0.86
C VAL A 269 -18.03 1.67 0.37
N VAL A 270 -18.25 2.93 0.70
CA VAL A 270 -19.44 3.69 0.33
C VAL A 270 -19.10 4.94 -0.46
N ASP A 271 -20.05 5.44 -1.23
CA ASP A 271 -19.96 6.72 -1.93
C ASP A 271 -20.16 7.91 -0.96
N ILE A 272 -20.13 9.13 -1.51
CA ILE A 272 -20.36 10.37 -0.75
C ILE A 272 -21.74 10.43 -0.06
N ASN A 273 -22.75 9.75 -0.62
CA ASN A 273 -24.09 9.69 -0.05
C ASN A 273 -24.20 8.60 1.03
N GLY A 274 -23.14 7.82 1.22
CA GLY A 274 -23.10 6.68 2.12
C GLY A 274 -23.68 5.41 1.52
N GLU A 275 -23.96 5.35 0.22
CA GLU A 275 -24.47 4.15 -0.45
C GLU A 275 -23.32 3.18 -0.77
N ILE A 276 -23.59 1.88 -0.63
CA ILE A 276 -22.55 0.86 -0.87
C ILE A 276 -22.21 0.83 -2.35
N ILE A 277 -20.94 1.07 -2.66
CA ILE A 277 -20.43 0.99 -4.04
C ILE A 277 -20.51 -0.45 -4.53
N GLY A 278 -21.05 -0.65 -5.74
CA GLY A 278 -21.41 -1.97 -6.25
C GLY A 278 -22.75 -2.52 -5.73
N GLY A 279 -23.52 -1.70 -4.99
CA GLY A 279 -24.88 -1.99 -4.50
C GLY A 279 -24.95 -2.92 -3.30
N LYS A 280 -23.98 -3.83 -3.12
CA LYS A 280 -23.85 -4.69 -1.94
C LYS A 280 -22.40 -5.12 -1.76
N LYS A 281 -22.05 -5.52 -0.54
CA LYS A 281 -20.80 -6.21 -0.26
C LYS A 281 -21.00 -7.73 -0.30
N VAL A 282 -20.19 -8.41 -1.08
CA VAL A 282 -20.14 -9.89 -1.14
C VAL A 282 -18.78 -10.44 -0.68
N SER A 283 -17.76 -9.60 -0.60
CA SER A 283 -16.44 -9.95 -0.08
C SER A 283 -16.45 -10.13 1.44
N LYS A 284 -15.39 -10.76 1.97
CA LYS A 284 -15.11 -10.84 3.41
C LYS A 284 -14.11 -9.79 3.91
N THR A 285 -13.61 -8.94 3.02
CA THR A 285 -12.63 -7.89 3.30
C THR A 285 -13.04 -7.03 4.50
N GLU A 286 -12.15 -6.92 5.49
CA GLU A 286 -12.32 -5.98 6.60
C GLU A 286 -11.95 -4.57 6.17
N ILE A 287 -12.76 -3.59 6.55
CA ILE A 287 -12.54 -2.17 6.20
C ILE A 287 -12.03 -1.40 7.41
N GLY A 288 -10.90 -0.74 7.23
CA GLY A 288 -10.22 0.09 8.21
C GLY A 288 -9.91 1.50 7.71
N PHE A 289 -9.14 2.24 8.48
CA PHE A 289 -8.78 3.64 8.22
C PHE A 289 -7.31 3.90 8.51
N GLU A 290 -6.65 4.70 7.67
CA GLU A 290 -5.28 5.14 7.92
C GLU A 290 -5.26 6.47 8.67
N MET A 291 -4.28 6.62 9.55
CA MET A 291 -3.88 7.89 10.13
C MET A 291 -2.66 8.40 9.37
N GLU A 292 -2.76 9.53 8.68
CA GLU A 292 -1.59 10.17 8.05
C GLU A 292 -1.07 11.32 8.91
N ILE A 293 0.24 11.39 9.03
CA ILE A 293 0.97 12.44 9.73
C ILE A 293 2.42 12.48 9.20
N ASP A 294 3.10 13.61 9.36
CA ASP A 294 4.55 13.71 9.17
C ASP A 294 5.14 14.83 10.07
N SER A 295 6.37 15.24 9.80
CA SER A 295 7.06 16.28 10.55
C SER A 295 6.36 17.65 10.50
N GLN A 296 5.52 17.90 9.49
CA GLN A 296 4.78 19.16 9.36
C GLN A 296 3.81 19.38 10.53
N PHE A 297 3.43 18.32 11.25
CA PHE A 297 2.70 18.44 12.53
C PHE A 297 3.40 19.40 13.50
N PHE A 298 4.74 19.37 13.60
CA PHE A 298 5.47 20.23 14.52
C PHE A 298 5.79 21.60 13.92
N ASP A 299 5.98 21.65 12.61
CA ASP A 299 6.65 22.77 11.95
C ASP A 299 5.70 23.72 11.21
N LYS A 300 4.44 23.32 10.99
CA LYS A 300 3.49 24.09 10.17
C LYS A 300 2.14 24.29 10.83
N GLU A 301 1.67 25.53 10.79
CA GLU A 301 0.32 25.91 11.22
C GLU A 301 -0.75 25.15 10.42
N GLY A 302 -1.82 24.74 11.09
CA GLY A 302 -2.93 24.00 10.49
C GLY A 302 -2.73 22.48 10.43
N TYR A 303 -1.49 21.97 10.50
CA TYR A 303 -1.23 20.53 10.44
C TYR A 303 -1.61 19.79 11.74
N PRO A 304 -1.35 20.33 12.94
CA PRO A 304 -1.92 19.77 14.17
C PRO A 304 -3.44 19.62 14.12
N GLU A 305 -4.15 20.65 13.67
CA GLU A 305 -5.62 20.65 13.58
C GLU A 305 -6.11 19.58 12.62
N ARG A 306 -5.41 19.36 11.51
CA ARG A 306 -5.75 18.28 10.56
C ARG A 306 -5.55 16.90 11.16
N TYR A 307 -4.46 16.68 11.89
CA TYR A 307 -4.25 15.43 12.61
C TYR A 307 -5.34 15.20 13.67
N TYR A 308 -5.69 16.23 14.44
CA TYR A 308 -6.75 16.12 15.45
C TYR A 308 -8.14 15.87 14.83
N ALA A 309 -8.37 16.29 13.59
CA ALA A 309 -9.58 15.91 12.86
C ALA A 309 -9.65 14.40 12.60
N TYR A 310 -8.52 13.74 12.27
CA TYR A 310 -8.45 12.28 12.19
C TYR A 310 -8.71 11.63 13.55
N GLU A 311 -8.09 12.13 14.62
CA GLU A 311 -8.29 11.56 15.96
C GLU A 311 -9.76 11.64 16.42
N ASN A 312 -10.46 12.69 16.02
CA ASN A 312 -11.87 12.89 16.33
C ASN A 312 -12.77 12.02 15.44
N GLY A 313 -12.50 11.96 14.14
CA GLY A 313 -13.29 11.17 13.19
C GLY A 313 -13.18 9.67 13.41
N PHE A 314 -11.97 9.19 13.71
CA PHE A 314 -11.69 7.75 13.78
C PHE A 314 -11.53 7.20 15.20
N GLY A 315 -11.53 8.06 16.22
CA GLY A 315 -11.28 7.66 17.61
C GLY A 315 -12.20 6.55 18.12
N GLU A 316 -13.46 6.49 17.68
CA GLU A 316 -14.40 5.45 18.11
C GLU A 316 -14.09 4.05 17.56
N PHE A 317 -13.28 3.95 16.50
CA PHE A 317 -12.94 2.70 15.81
C PHE A 317 -11.65 2.06 16.32
N VAL A 318 -10.82 2.81 17.06
CA VAL A 318 -9.54 2.34 17.58
C VAL A 318 -9.72 1.08 18.42
N GLY A 319 -8.92 0.05 18.12
CA GLY A 319 -8.95 -1.27 18.78
C GLY A 319 -10.06 -2.21 18.27
N LYS A 320 -11.03 -1.69 17.51
CA LYS A 320 -12.16 -2.47 16.96
C LYS A 320 -11.90 -2.88 15.51
N TYR A 321 -11.41 -1.95 14.70
CA TYR A 321 -11.21 -2.15 13.25
C TYR A 321 -9.75 -1.96 12.85
N PRO A 322 -9.35 -2.43 11.65
CA PRO A 322 -8.01 -2.23 11.15
C PRO A 322 -7.62 -0.76 11.04
N THR A 323 -6.39 -0.47 11.45
CA THR A 323 -5.81 0.87 11.33
C THR A 323 -4.30 0.77 11.25
N ALA A 324 -3.72 1.69 10.49
CA ALA A 324 -2.28 1.89 10.36
C ALA A 324 -1.94 3.38 10.38
N TYR A 325 -0.69 3.68 10.70
CA TYR A 325 -0.11 5.02 10.57
C TYR A 325 0.83 5.09 9.36
N TYR A 326 0.57 6.05 8.48
CA TYR A 326 1.61 6.66 7.66
C TYR A 326 2.21 7.84 8.44
N ALA A 327 3.51 7.76 8.75
CA ALA A 327 4.20 8.75 9.58
C ALA A 327 5.49 9.32 8.94
N GLY A 328 5.58 9.25 7.60
CA GLY A 328 6.73 9.73 6.84
C GLY A 328 7.99 8.84 6.98
N ALA A 329 9.16 9.46 6.87
CA ALA A 329 10.45 8.75 6.97
C ALA A 329 10.70 8.14 8.36
N PRO A 330 11.55 7.11 8.52
CA PRO A 330 11.73 6.40 9.78
C PRO A 330 12.08 7.32 10.97
N GLU A 331 12.90 8.33 10.78
CA GLU A 331 13.24 9.33 11.80
C GLU A 331 12.03 10.17 12.26
N THR A 332 11.04 10.34 11.38
CA THR A 332 9.79 11.05 11.68
C THR A 332 8.83 10.14 12.43
N VAL A 333 8.71 8.87 12.02
CA VAL A 333 7.97 7.82 12.73
C VAL A 333 8.42 7.78 14.20
N LEU A 334 9.73 7.76 14.46
CA LEU A 334 10.30 7.71 15.80
C LEU A 334 9.99 8.94 16.65
N LYS A 335 9.89 10.13 16.05
CA LYS A 335 9.51 11.37 16.76
C LYS A 335 8.03 11.40 17.12
N LEU A 336 7.20 10.63 16.42
CA LEU A 336 5.74 10.63 16.54
C LEU A 336 5.21 9.50 17.44
N THR A 337 6.07 8.64 18.00
CA THR A 337 5.65 7.46 18.79
C THR A 337 4.73 7.83 19.95
N ASP A 338 5.01 8.92 20.66
CA ASP A 338 4.18 9.35 21.78
C ASP A 338 2.77 9.76 21.34
N LEU A 339 2.66 10.38 20.16
CA LEU A 339 1.38 10.81 19.60
C LEU A 339 0.58 9.61 19.09
N MET A 340 1.23 8.70 18.35
CA MET A 340 0.64 7.44 17.90
C MET A 340 0.16 6.59 19.09
N SER A 341 0.96 6.51 20.16
CA SER A 341 0.63 5.74 21.36
C SER A 341 -0.60 6.29 22.09
N LYS A 342 -0.76 7.62 22.16
CA LYS A 342 -1.97 8.25 22.72
C LYS A 342 -3.21 7.85 21.93
N PHE A 343 -3.16 7.92 20.60
CA PHE A 343 -4.28 7.54 19.76
C PHE A 343 -4.62 6.05 19.90
N PHE A 344 -3.63 5.17 19.76
CA PHE A 344 -3.81 3.72 19.85
C PHE A 344 -4.31 3.20 21.20
N ASN A 345 -4.24 4.02 22.25
CA ASN A 345 -4.70 3.66 23.59
C ASN A 345 -5.96 4.42 24.03
N LYS A 346 -6.60 5.18 23.13
CA LYS A 346 -7.78 6.03 23.45
C LYS A 346 -8.98 5.25 24.00
N ASN A 347 -9.11 3.96 23.70
CA ASN A 347 -10.23 3.10 24.12
C ASN A 347 -9.80 1.88 24.97
N ASN A 348 -8.55 1.85 25.46
CA ASN A 348 -8.02 0.73 26.27
C ASN A 348 -8.17 0.98 27.77
#